data_AF-A0A0Q5BMX6-F1
#
_entry.id   AF-A0A0Q5BMX6-F1
#
_cell.length_a   1.000
_cell.length_b   1.000
_cell.length_c   1.000
_cell.angle_alpha   90.00
_cell.angle_beta   90.00
_cell.angle_gamma   90.00
#
_symmetry.space_group_name_H-M   'P 1'
#
loop_
_entity.id
_entity.type
_entity.pdbx_description
1 polymer ?
#
loop_
_entity_poly.entity_id
_entity_poly.type
_entity_poly.pdbx_seq_one_letter_code
_entity_poly.pdbx_strand_id
1 'polypeptide(L)'
;MDPRSPDPSPVPPLSDAGAQALDAGTVAEIRALRDDFARFMLQYKFGMDEIVTKVSILQEEFRELQEYNPIEHVSSRLKSADSLIEKIERKGCDTTFEGIAGAITDIAGVRITCSFVSDVYRVFELLTSQSDVTVLEVKDYIASPKENGYKSLHAIVEVPVFLSGGSVDVCVEVQFRTIAMDFWASLEHKIYYKYDRQVPSELLDGLADAARTAAALDADMERLHRQVRGELPIERPPLRALDV
;
A
#
# COMPACT_ATOMS: atom_id res chain seq x y z
N MET A 1 -4.79 7.77 46.38
CA MET A 1 -4.31 6.71 47.29
C MET A 1 -4.38 5.42 46.50
N ASP A 2 -3.22 4.92 46.11
CA ASP A 2 -2.99 3.94 45.04
C ASP A 2 -2.92 2.50 45.61
N PRO A 3 -3.72 1.53 45.13
CA PRO A 3 -3.55 0.13 45.48
C PRO A 3 -2.54 -0.53 44.53
N ARG A 4 -1.29 -0.53 44.99
CA ARG A 4 -0.11 -1.30 44.57
C ARG A 4 -0.39 -2.50 43.64
N SER A 5 0.14 -2.41 42.42
CA SER A 5 0.36 -3.50 41.48
C SER A 5 1.15 -4.66 42.12
N PRO A 6 0.84 -5.92 41.81
CA PRO A 6 1.67 -7.05 42.24
C PRO A 6 3.03 -7.00 41.53
N ASP A 7 4.08 -7.19 42.32
CA ASP A 7 5.49 -7.30 41.91
C ASP A 7 5.63 -8.38 40.81
N PRO A 8 6.27 -8.11 39.66
CA PRO A 8 6.50 -9.15 38.66
C PRO A 8 7.34 -10.26 39.29
N SER A 9 6.82 -11.49 39.27
CA SER A 9 7.56 -12.66 39.70
C SER A 9 8.88 -12.76 38.94
N PRO A 10 9.98 -13.15 39.60
CA PRO A 10 11.28 -13.23 38.94
C PRO A 10 11.18 -14.19 37.76
N VAL A 11 11.57 -13.69 36.58
CA VAL A 11 11.73 -14.49 35.38
C VAL A 11 12.68 -15.64 35.75
N PRO A 12 12.27 -16.92 35.62
CA PRO A 12 13.18 -18.01 35.89
C PRO A 12 14.41 -17.86 35.00
N PRO A 13 15.63 -18.12 35.52
CA PRO A 13 16.82 -18.08 34.69
C PRO A 13 16.59 -19.01 33.49
N LEU A 14 16.89 -18.52 32.30
CA LEU A 14 16.96 -19.34 31.08
C LEU A 14 17.79 -20.57 31.43
N SER A 15 17.16 -21.75 31.43
CA SER A 15 17.88 -22.99 31.61
C SER A 15 18.91 -23.12 30.49
N ASP A 16 20.17 -23.37 30.84
CA ASP A 16 21.32 -23.62 29.96
C ASP A 16 21.17 -24.87 29.05
N ALA A 17 19.95 -25.27 28.71
CA ALA A 17 19.66 -26.31 27.75
C ALA A 17 19.73 -25.71 26.33
N GLY A 18 20.95 -25.54 25.81
CA GLY A 18 21.18 -25.40 24.38
C GLY A 18 21.80 -24.11 23.85
N ALA A 19 22.56 -23.36 24.65
CA ALA A 19 23.42 -22.30 24.11
C ALA A 19 24.65 -22.93 23.42
N GLN A 20 24.48 -23.49 22.22
CA GLN A 20 25.62 -23.72 21.34
C GLN A 20 26.25 -22.36 21.02
N ALA A 21 27.51 -22.17 21.39
CA ALA A 21 28.26 -21.00 20.97
C ALA A 21 28.31 -21.00 19.43
N LEU A 22 27.69 -19.99 18.82
CA LEU A 22 27.76 -19.77 17.37
C LEU A 22 29.23 -19.53 17.01
N ASP A 23 29.79 -20.35 16.13
CA ASP A 23 31.17 -20.16 15.69
C ASP A 23 31.30 -18.88 14.83
N ALA A 24 32.54 -18.40 14.66
CA ALA A 24 32.79 -17.17 13.91
C ALA A 24 32.34 -17.26 12.44
N GLY A 25 32.30 -18.46 11.86
CA GLY A 25 31.81 -18.72 10.50
C GLY A 25 30.30 -18.50 10.40
N THR A 26 29.55 -19.13 11.30
CA THR A 26 28.08 -18.99 11.40
C THR A 26 27.68 -17.54 11.65
N VAL A 27 28.40 -16.83 12.52
CA VAL A 27 28.16 -15.40 12.77
C VAL A 27 28.42 -14.56 11.51
N ALA A 28 29.43 -14.89 10.72
CA ALA A 28 29.72 -14.19 9.47
C ALA A 28 28.65 -14.45 8.40
N GLU A 29 28.16 -15.68 8.28
CA GLU A 29 27.08 -16.06 7.37
C GLU A 29 25.77 -15.34 7.72
N ILE A 30 25.38 -15.32 9.00
CA ILE A 30 24.20 -14.60 9.48
C ILE A 30 24.32 -13.10 9.15
N ARG A 31 25.50 -12.51 9.34
CA ARG A 31 25.74 -11.11 9.01
C ARG A 31 25.61 -10.84 7.51
N ALA A 32 26.19 -11.70 6.67
CA ALA A 32 26.10 -11.57 5.22
C ALA A 32 24.65 -11.63 4.74
N LEU A 33 23.88 -12.63 5.21
CA LEU A 33 22.47 -12.78 4.86
C LEU A 33 21.64 -11.56 5.28
N ARG A 34 21.88 -11.04 6.49
CA ARG A 34 21.22 -9.82 6.97
C ARG A 34 21.54 -8.62 6.08
N ASP A 35 22.80 -8.45 5.69
CA ASP A 35 23.25 -7.31 4.89
C ASP A 35 22.69 -7.40 3.45
N ASP A 36 22.60 -8.59 2.88
CA ASP A 36 21.96 -8.84 1.58
C ASP A 36 20.45 -8.57 1.64
N PHE A 37 19.78 -9.05 2.69
CA PHE A 37 18.36 -8.78 2.92
C PHE A 37 18.09 -7.28 3.10
N ALA A 38 18.95 -6.57 3.83
CA ALA A 38 18.84 -5.13 3.99
C ALA A 38 19.00 -4.40 2.64
N ARG A 39 19.93 -4.85 1.79
CA ARG A 39 20.11 -4.29 0.44
C ARG A 39 18.91 -4.54 -0.46
N PHE A 40 18.34 -5.75 -0.41
CA PHE A 40 17.11 -6.09 -1.09
C PHE A 40 15.96 -5.17 -0.68
N MET A 41 15.72 -5.02 0.62
CA MET A 41 14.66 -4.12 1.13
C MET A 41 14.90 -2.65 0.77
N LEU A 42 16.16 -2.23 0.68
CA LEU A 42 16.52 -0.85 0.33
C LEU A 42 16.12 -0.50 -1.11
N GLN A 43 16.18 -1.44 -2.05
CA GLN A 43 15.69 -1.26 -3.43
C GLN A 43 14.21 -0.86 -3.44
N TYR A 44 13.38 -1.59 -2.69
CA TYR A 44 11.95 -1.30 -2.55
C TYR A 44 11.66 0.03 -1.87
N LYS A 45 12.46 0.39 -0.85
CA LYS A 45 12.36 1.70 -0.23
C LYS A 45 12.58 2.81 -1.26
N PHE A 46 13.61 2.70 -2.11
CA PHE A 46 13.89 3.72 -3.11
C PHE A 46 12.87 3.74 -4.24
N GLY A 47 12.38 2.59 -4.72
CA GLY A 47 11.29 2.56 -5.70
C GLY A 47 10.02 3.23 -5.16
N MET A 48 9.72 3.02 -3.87
CA MET A 48 8.64 3.74 -3.18
C MET A 48 8.89 5.24 -3.11
N ASP A 49 10.11 5.67 -2.76
CA ASP A 49 10.49 7.09 -2.67
C ASP A 49 10.37 7.77 -4.07
N GLU A 50 10.79 7.11 -5.15
CA GLU A 50 10.62 7.58 -6.54
C GLU A 50 9.14 7.85 -6.88
N ILE A 51 8.24 6.90 -6.59
CA ILE A 51 6.80 7.08 -6.81
C ILE A 51 6.26 8.25 -5.96
N VAL A 52 6.66 8.34 -4.68
CA VAL A 52 6.23 9.44 -3.81
C VAL A 52 6.65 10.78 -4.39
N THR A 53 7.91 10.91 -4.83
CA THR A 53 8.41 12.14 -5.45
C THR A 53 7.63 12.50 -6.72
N LYS A 54 7.39 11.53 -7.62
CA LYS A 54 6.59 11.76 -8.85
C LYS A 54 5.20 12.29 -8.53
N VAL A 55 4.53 11.73 -7.53
CA VAL A 55 3.18 12.17 -7.12
C VAL A 55 3.21 13.51 -6.40
N SER A 56 4.23 13.77 -5.57
CA SER A 56 4.40 15.08 -4.92
C SER A 56 4.63 16.20 -5.93
N ILE A 57 5.39 15.94 -7.00
CA ILE A 57 5.59 16.90 -8.09
C ILE A 57 4.24 17.23 -8.76
N LEU A 58 3.43 16.22 -9.09
CA LEU A 58 2.08 16.43 -9.63
C LEU A 58 1.22 17.28 -8.67
N GLN A 59 1.26 16.97 -7.37
CA GLN A 59 0.52 17.71 -6.35
C GLN A 59 0.96 19.18 -6.26
N GLU A 60 2.26 19.47 -6.37
CA GLU A 60 2.81 20.83 -6.37
C GLU A 60 2.45 21.58 -7.66
N GLU A 61 2.56 20.93 -8.82
CA GLU A 61 2.20 21.50 -10.12
C GLU A 61 0.74 21.98 -10.14
N PHE A 62 -0.21 21.15 -9.68
CA PHE A 62 -1.62 21.56 -9.59
C PHE A 62 -1.83 22.80 -8.70
N ARG A 63 -1.06 22.92 -7.62
CA ARG A 63 -1.15 24.05 -6.70
C ARG A 63 -0.63 25.34 -7.35
N GLU A 64 0.49 25.26 -8.05
CA GLU A 64 1.13 26.41 -8.69
C GLU A 64 0.36 26.91 -9.91
N LEU A 65 -0.24 26.01 -10.69
CA LEU A 65 -1.08 26.37 -11.85
C LEU A 65 -2.43 26.98 -11.43
N GLN A 66 -2.68 27.17 -10.13
CA GLN A 66 -3.97 27.57 -9.56
C GLN A 66 -5.12 26.66 -10.02
N GLU A 67 -4.80 25.42 -10.36
CA GLU A 67 -5.78 24.41 -10.67
C GLU A 67 -6.40 23.86 -9.38
N TYR A 68 -7.53 23.21 -9.55
CA TYR A 68 -8.02 22.30 -8.53
C TYR A 68 -6.98 21.20 -8.26
N ASN A 69 -6.62 20.98 -6.99
CA ASN A 69 -5.69 19.92 -6.63
C ASN A 69 -6.45 18.61 -6.38
N PRO A 70 -6.29 17.58 -7.23
CA PRO A 70 -6.95 16.30 -7.06
C PRO A 70 -6.37 15.45 -5.92
N ILE A 71 -5.15 15.75 -5.44
CA ILE A 71 -4.42 14.94 -4.46
C ILE A 71 -4.48 15.61 -3.08
N GLU A 72 -5.08 14.93 -2.12
CA GLU A 72 -5.23 15.40 -0.74
C GLU A 72 -4.07 14.96 0.14
N HIS A 73 -3.70 13.67 0.05
CA HIS A 73 -2.64 13.09 0.87
C HIS A 73 -1.95 11.92 0.17
N VAL A 74 -0.63 11.83 0.36
CA VAL A 74 0.19 10.71 -0.08
C VAL A 74 0.81 10.07 1.15
N SER A 75 0.65 8.76 1.29
CA SER A 75 1.33 7.98 2.32
C SER A 75 2.04 6.79 1.68
N SER A 76 3.10 6.33 2.33
CA SER A 76 3.88 5.21 1.83
C SER A 76 4.22 4.26 2.97
N ARG A 77 4.40 2.98 2.62
CA ARG A 77 4.71 1.92 3.56
C ARG A 77 5.62 0.90 2.91
N LEU A 78 6.74 0.65 3.56
CA LEU A 78 7.56 -0.53 3.30
C LEU A 78 7.10 -1.67 4.22
N LYS A 79 6.97 -2.88 3.67
CA LYS A 79 6.65 -4.07 4.47
C LYS A 79 7.79 -4.36 5.45
N SER A 80 7.46 -4.76 6.69
CA SER A 80 8.49 -5.20 7.64
C SER A 80 9.05 -6.56 7.23
N ALA A 81 10.26 -6.87 7.69
CA ALA A 81 10.90 -8.17 7.45
C ALA A 81 9.99 -9.33 7.90
N ASP A 82 9.46 -9.26 9.13
CA ASP A 82 8.58 -10.29 9.68
C ASP A 82 7.33 -10.51 8.82
N SER A 83 6.64 -9.43 8.43
CA SER A 83 5.44 -9.53 7.58
C SER A 83 5.76 -9.97 6.15
N LEU A 84 7.00 -9.78 5.68
CA LEU A 84 7.45 -10.33 4.40
C LEU A 84 7.69 -11.84 4.52
N ILE A 85 8.39 -12.28 5.56
CA ILE A 85 8.66 -13.70 5.85
C ILE A 85 7.34 -14.47 5.99
N GLU A 86 6.40 -13.99 6.80
CA GLU A 86 5.06 -14.60 6.92
C GLU A 86 4.35 -14.74 5.56
N LYS A 87 4.55 -13.76 4.67
CA LYS A 87 3.92 -13.76 3.35
C LYS A 87 4.62 -14.74 2.38
N ILE A 88 5.94 -14.88 2.48
CA ILE A 88 6.74 -15.86 1.76
C ILE A 88 6.28 -17.27 2.16
N GLU A 89 6.23 -17.55 3.46
CA GLU A 89 5.77 -18.83 4.01
C GLU A 89 4.34 -19.16 3.57
N ARG A 90 3.42 -18.19 3.68
CA ARG A 90 2.02 -18.38 3.26
C ARG A 90 1.86 -18.64 1.77
N LYS A 91 2.69 -18.01 0.92
CA LYS A 91 2.64 -18.22 -0.53
C LYS A 91 3.42 -19.45 -0.99
N GLY A 92 4.35 -19.96 -0.18
CA GLY A 92 5.23 -21.06 -0.54
C GLY A 92 6.09 -20.74 -1.78
N CYS A 93 6.49 -19.48 -1.95
CA CYS A 93 7.32 -19.08 -3.10
C CYS A 93 8.79 -19.44 -2.87
N ASP A 94 9.57 -19.40 -3.95
CA ASP A 94 11.03 -19.55 -3.85
C ASP A 94 11.61 -18.48 -2.89
N THR A 95 12.51 -18.92 -2.01
CA THR A 95 13.14 -18.10 -0.97
C THR A 95 14.35 -17.32 -1.48
N THR A 96 14.68 -17.43 -2.77
CA THR A 96 15.63 -16.51 -3.42
C THR A 96 15.04 -15.10 -3.51
N PHE A 97 15.88 -14.07 -3.51
CA PHE A 97 15.40 -12.68 -3.66
C PHE A 97 14.64 -12.43 -4.97
N GLU A 98 15.05 -13.10 -6.06
CA GLU A 98 14.38 -13.05 -7.34
C GLU A 98 12.99 -13.71 -7.27
N GLY A 99 12.89 -14.89 -6.67
CA GLY A 99 11.63 -15.58 -6.43
C GLY A 99 10.65 -14.79 -5.57
N ILE A 100 11.17 -14.14 -4.52
CA ILE A 100 10.40 -13.26 -3.63
C ILE A 100 9.89 -12.04 -4.41
N ALA A 101 10.75 -11.38 -5.19
CA ALA A 101 10.41 -10.20 -6.00
C ALA A 101 9.30 -10.51 -7.02
N GLY A 102 9.40 -11.65 -7.71
CA GLY A 102 8.38 -12.08 -8.67
C GLY A 102 7.05 -12.50 -8.02
N ALA A 103 7.07 -13.02 -6.79
CA ALA A 103 5.87 -13.52 -6.12
C ALA A 103 5.17 -12.47 -5.23
N ILE A 104 5.87 -11.45 -4.73
CA ILE A 104 5.36 -10.49 -3.74
C ILE A 104 5.51 -9.06 -4.25
N THR A 105 4.43 -8.55 -4.83
CA THR A 105 4.40 -7.24 -5.48
C THR A 105 4.10 -6.06 -4.54
N ASP A 106 3.72 -6.31 -3.29
CA ASP A 106 3.35 -5.30 -2.27
C ASP A 106 4.43 -5.11 -1.19
N ILE A 107 5.71 -5.29 -1.54
CA ILE A 107 6.82 -5.03 -0.62
C ILE A 107 6.92 -3.52 -0.36
N ALA A 108 6.86 -2.73 -1.44
CA ALA A 108 6.68 -1.29 -1.43
C ALA A 108 5.22 -0.95 -1.75
N GLY A 109 4.60 -0.12 -0.91
CA GLY A 109 3.24 0.35 -1.11
C GLY A 109 3.14 1.87 -1.01
N VAL A 110 2.48 2.50 -1.97
CA VAL A 110 2.12 3.92 -1.95
C VAL A 110 0.60 4.03 -1.98
N ARG A 111 0.04 4.92 -1.16
CA ARG A 111 -1.38 5.25 -1.17
C ARG A 111 -1.57 6.71 -1.46
N ILE A 112 -2.39 6.97 -2.47
CA ILE A 112 -2.72 8.30 -2.96
C ILE A 112 -4.22 8.52 -2.69
N THR A 113 -4.50 9.42 -1.75
CA THR A 113 -5.86 9.82 -1.40
C THR A 113 -6.22 11.07 -2.19
N CYS A 114 -7.26 10.96 -2.99
CA CYS A 114 -7.82 12.01 -3.85
C CYS A 114 -9.15 12.52 -3.29
N SER A 115 -9.61 13.68 -3.74
CA SER A 115 -10.88 14.23 -3.24
C SER A 115 -12.08 13.51 -3.85
N PHE A 116 -12.06 13.19 -5.15
CA PHE A 116 -13.18 12.51 -5.84
C PHE A 116 -12.77 11.28 -6.63
N VAL A 117 -13.77 10.52 -7.08
CA VAL A 117 -13.54 9.32 -7.89
C VAL A 117 -12.96 9.67 -9.26
N SER A 118 -13.40 10.77 -9.89
CA SER A 118 -12.79 11.28 -11.12
C SER A 118 -11.30 11.54 -10.96
N ASP A 119 -10.90 12.07 -9.79
CA ASP A 119 -9.52 12.43 -9.49
C ASP A 119 -8.63 11.21 -9.30
N VAL A 120 -9.17 10.13 -8.73
CA VAL A 120 -8.48 8.84 -8.65
C VAL A 120 -8.02 8.40 -10.04
N TYR A 121 -8.91 8.44 -11.05
CA TYR A 121 -8.54 8.04 -12.41
C TYR A 121 -7.60 9.06 -13.07
N ARG A 122 -7.83 10.37 -12.89
CA ARG A 122 -6.94 11.41 -13.43
C ARG A 122 -5.50 11.25 -12.92
N VAL A 123 -5.32 11.06 -11.62
CA VAL A 123 -3.99 10.90 -11.02
C VAL A 123 -3.35 9.57 -11.42
N PHE A 124 -4.14 8.50 -11.53
CA PHE A 124 -3.67 7.23 -12.09
C PHE A 124 -3.11 7.40 -13.51
N GLU A 125 -3.85 8.06 -14.41
CA GLU A 125 -3.41 8.31 -15.79
C GLU A 125 -2.16 9.18 -15.86
N LEU A 126 -2.09 10.24 -15.04
CA LEU A 126 -0.92 11.13 -15.00
C LEU A 126 0.33 10.43 -14.47
N LEU A 127 0.22 9.59 -13.46
CA LEU A 127 1.36 8.83 -12.96
C LEU A 127 1.82 7.78 -13.98
N THR A 128 0.88 7.04 -14.57
CA THR A 128 1.17 5.90 -15.46
C THR A 128 1.48 6.29 -16.90
N SER A 129 1.29 7.55 -17.27
CA SER A 129 1.72 8.10 -18.57
C SER A 129 3.18 8.58 -18.58
N GLN A 130 3.83 8.64 -17.42
CA GLN A 130 5.26 8.96 -17.34
C GLN A 130 6.09 7.88 -18.03
N SER A 131 7.10 8.28 -18.81
CA SER A 131 7.86 7.39 -19.69
C SER A 131 8.67 6.30 -18.97
N ASP A 132 8.91 6.47 -17.67
CA ASP A 132 9.70 5.59 -16.82
C ASP A 132 8.84 4.86 -15.77
N VAL A 133 7.52 4.84 -15.95
CA VAL A 133 6.57 4.08 -15.11
C VAL A 133 5.90 3.03 -15.98
N THR A 134 6.19 1.75 -15.71
CA THR A 134 5.56 0.63 -16.41
C THR A 134 4.43 0.06 -15.57
N VAL A 135 3.23 -0.07 -16.13
CA VAL A 135 2.09 -0.71 -15.43
C VAL A 135 2.11 -2.21 -15.67
N LEU A 136 2.21 -2.99 -14.61
CA LEU A 136 2.23 -4.46 -14.66
C LEU A 136 0.84 -5.07 -14.45
N GLU A 137 0.04 -4.50 -13.54
CA GLU A 137 -1.29 -5.03 -13.22
C GLU A 137 -2.21 -3.91 -12.71
N VAL A 138 -3.49 -3.94 -13.09
CA VAL A 138 -4.52 -3.01 -12.58
C VAL A 138 -5.72 -3.79 -12.04
N LYS A 139 -6.14 -3.46 -10.82
CA LYS A 139 -7.35 -4.01 -10.18
C LYS A 139 -8.28 -2.86 -9.79
N ASP A 140 -9.36 -2.71 -10.53
CA ASP A 140 -10.34 -1.65 -10.32
C ASP A 140 -11.50 -2.12 -9.43
N TYR A 141 -11.32 -1.98 -8.11
CA TYR A 141 -12.37 -2.23 -7.13
C TYR A 141 -13.33 -1.04 -6.97
N ILE A 142 -13.13 0.06 -7.69
CA ILE A 142 -14.11 1.16 -7.73
C ILE A 142 -15.24 0.76 -8.68
N ALA A 143 -14.88 0.28 -9.88
CA ALA A 143 -15.83 -0.24 -10.87
C ALA A 143 -16.42 -1.60 -10.45
N SER A 144 -15.60 -2.49 -9.87
CA SER A 144 -16.03 -3.81 -9.38
C SER A 144 -15.69 -4.00 -7.90
N PRO A 145 -16.48 -3.43 -6.97
CA PRO A 145 -16.25 -3.53 -5.54
C PRO A 145 -16.28 -4.98 -5.05
N LYS A 146 -15.53 -5.27 -3.97
CA LYS A 146 -15.64 -6.56 -3.28
C LYS A 146 -16.98 -6.68 -2.56
N GLU A 147 -17.38 -7.91 -2.24
CA GLU A 147 -18.63 -8.21 -1.52
C GLU A 147 -18.75 -7.47 -0.19
N ASN A 148 -17.64 -7.28 0.53
CA ASN A 148 -17.59 -6.53 1.80
C ASN A 148 -17.76 -5.01 1.63
N GLY A 149 -17.88 -4.50 0.40
CA GLY A 149 -18.00 -3.07 0.10
C GLY A 149 -16.68 -2.35 -0.14
N TYR A 150 -15.54 -3.06 -0.10
CA TYR A 150 -14.23 -2.46 -0.34
C TYR A 150 -14.10 -1.87 -1.75
N LYS A 151 -13.63 -0.63 -1.83
CA LYS A 151 -13.32 0.11 -3.06
C LYS A 151 -11.94 0.75 -3.01
N SER A 152 -11.22 0.66 -4.12
CA SER A 152 -9.90 1.27 -4.37
C SER A 152 -9.50 0.95 -5.80
N LEU A 153 -8.70 1.80 -6.45
CA LEU A 153 -8.00 1.43 -7.67
C LEU A 153 -6.58 1.00 -7.29
N HIS A 154 -6.18 -0.22 -7.63
CA HIS A 154 -4.84 -0.73 -7.36
C HIS A 154 -4.07 -0.86 -8.66
N ALA A 155 -2.84 -0.35 -8.69
CA ALA A 155 -1.91 -0.53 -9.79
C ALA A 155 -0.60 -1.11 -9.24
N ILE A 156 -0.13 -2.20 -9.82
CA ILE A 156 1.26 -2.64 -9.65
C ILE A 156 2.05 -1.96 -10.76
N VAL A 157 3.00 -1.11 -10.37
CA VAL A 157 3.87 -0.41 -11.30
C VAL A 157 5.32 -0.81 -11.06
N GLU A 158 6.13 -0.69 -12.10
CA GLU A 158 7.57 -0.89 -12.05
C GLU A 158 8.27 0.42 -12.39
N VAL A 159 9.27 0.78 -11.59
CA VAL A 159 10.09 1.98 -11.77
C VAL A 159 11.59 1.68 -11.64
N PRO A 160 12.44 2.33 -12.44
CA PRO A 160 13.88 2.14 -12.36
C PRO A 160 14.46 2.86 -11.14
N VAL A 161 15.22 2.13 -10.32
CA VAL A 161 15.98 2.67 -9.19
C VAL A 161 17.47 2.65 -9.54
N PHE A 162 18.09 3.82 -9.55
CA PHE A 162 19.51 3.97 -9.88
C PHE A 162 20.40 3.87 -8.64
N LEU A 163 21.08 2.73 -8.49
CA LEU A 163 22.03 2.46 -7.42
C LEU A 163 23.47 2.58 -7.89
N SER A 164 24.43 2.55 -6.96
CA SER A 164 25.87 2.59 -7.28
C SER A 164 26.33 1.41 -8.15
N GLY A 165 25.62 0.28 -8.13
CA GLY A 165 25.92 -0.92 -8.93
C GLY A 165 25.18 -0.99 -10.27
N GLY A 166 24.32 -0.02 -10.58
CA GLY A 166 23.47 -0.04 -11.77
C GLY A 166 22.00 0.26 -11.45
N SER A 167 21.16 0.26 -12.49
CA SER A 167 19.71 0.37 -12.34
C SER A 167 19.08 -0.99 -12.02
N VAL A 168 18.09 -0.99 -11.14
CA VAL A 168 17.24 -2.14 -10.84
C VAL A 168 15.79 -1.68 -10.94
N ASP A 169 14.98 -2.42 -11.69
CA ASP A 169 13.56 -2.15 -11.79
C ASP A 169 12.83 -2.74 -10.58
N VAL A 170 11.98 -1.93 -9.95
CA VAL A 170 11.37 -2.23 -8.66
C VAL A 170 9.85 -2.11 -8.76
N CYS A 171 9.17 -3.17 -8.34
CA CYS A 171 7.71 -3.19 -8.23
C CYS A 171 7.23 -2.38 -7.02
N VAL A 172 6.23 -1.54 -7.24
CA VAL A 172 5.53 -0.75 -6.22
C VAL A 172 4.03 -0.91 -6.41
N GLU A 173 3.31 -1.30 -5.35
CA GLU A 173 1.85 -1.27 -5.35
C GLU A 173 1.37 0.15 -5.04
N VAL A 174 0.66 0.77 -5.98
CA VAL A 174 0.04 2.09 -5.81
C VAL A 174 -1.47 1.92 -5.66
N GLN A 175 -1.99 2.41 -4.54
CA GLN A 175 -3.42 2.38 -4.22
C GLN A 175 -4.01 3.79 -4.30
N PHE A 176 -4.94 4.00 -5.22
CA PHE A 176 -5.66 5.25 -5.37
C PHE A 176 -7.04 5.13 -4.72
N ARG A 177 -7.42 6.12 -3.92
CA ARG A 177 -8.64 6.13 -3.12
C ARG A 177 -9.22 7.54 -3.00
N THR A 178 -10.52 7.64 -2.74
CA THR A 178 -11.08 8.86 -2.17
C THR A 178 -10.85 8.91 -0.66
N ILE A 179 -11.08 10.08 -0.03
CA ILE A 179 -11.06 10.23 1.43
C ILE A 179 -12.01 9.21 2.09
N ALA A 180 -13.23 9.06 1.57
CA ALA A 180 -14.21 8.16 2.18
C ALA A 180 -13.82 6.68 2.03
N MET A 181 -13.25 6.29 0.88
CA MET A 181 -12.71 4.94 0.68
C MET A 181 -11.56 4.64 1.65
N ASP A 182 -10.64 5.59 1.84
CA ASP A 182 -9.52 5.38 2.75
C ASP A 182 -9.94 5.30 4.22
N PHE A 183 -10.89 6.15 4.63
CA PHE A 183 -11.49 6.09 5.96
C PHE A 183 -12.15 4.73 6.22
N TRP A 184 -13.00 4.28 5.29
CA TRP A 184 -13.70 3.01 5.41
C TRP A 184 -12.72 1.83 5.48
N ALA A 185 -11.76 1.76 4.56
CA ALA A 185 -10.79 0.67 4.49
C ALA A 185 -9.87 0.65 5.73
N SER A 186 -9.55 1.81 6.29
CA SER A 186 -8.76 1.91 7.53
C SER A 186 -9.52 1.37 8.75
N LEU A 187 -10.84 1.58 8.80
CA LEU A 187 -11.69 1.02 9.86
C LEU A 187 -11.86 -0.49 9.71
N GLU A 188 -12.15 -0.96 8.48
CA GLU A 188 -12.29 -2.38 8.17
C GLU A 188 -11.03 -3.16 8.56
N HIS A 189 -9.86 -2.67 8.17
CA HIS A 189 -8.59 -3.31 8.50
C HIS A 189 -8.35 -3.41 10.01
N LYS A 190 -8.70 -2.37 10.79
CA LYS A 190 -8.59 -2.39 12.26
C LYS A 190 -9.52 -3.43 12.89
N ILE A 191 -10.73 -3.57 12.36
CA ILE A 191 -11.69 -4.57 12.83
C ILE A 191 -11.18 -5.97 12.53
N TYR A 192 -10.79 -6.25 11.29
CA TYR A 192 -10.26 -7.56 10.90
C TYR A 192 -9.05 -7.96 11.74
N TYR A 193 -8.15 -7.01 12.03
CA TYR A 193 -7.00 -7.28 12.90
C TYR A 193 -7.43 -7.63 14.34
N LYS A 194 -8.36 -6.87 14.92
CA LYS A 194 -8.83 -7.09 16.30
C LYS A 194 -9.54 -8.44 16.48
N TYR A 195 -10.23 -8.92 15.46
CA TYR A 195 -11.00 -10.16 15.49
C TYR A 195 -10.24 -11.37 14.91
N ASP A 196 -8.93 -11.26 14.69
CA ASP A 196 -8.13 -12.31 14.04
C ASP A 196 -8.78 -12.85 12.75
N ARG A 197 -9.34 -11.93 11.97
CA ARG A 197 -10.08 -12.17 10.71
C ARG A 197 -11.38 -12.97 10.86
N GLN A 198 -11.86 -13.22 12.07
CA GLN A 198 -13.15 -13.86 12.36
C GLN A 198 -14.18 -12.81 12.78
N VAL A 199 -14.55 -11.95 11.84
CA VAL A 199 -15.48 -10.84 12.09
C VAL A 199 -16.94 -11.36 12.10
N PRO A 200 -17.74 -11.05 13.14
CA PRO A 200 -19.17 -11.37 13.18
C PRO A 200 -19.93 -10.82 11.95
N SER A 201 -20.89 -11.59 11.43
CA SER A 201 -21.65 -11.22 10.23
C SER A 201 -22.38 -9.87 10.36
N GLU A 202 -22.95 -9.58 11.53
CA GLU A 202 -23.62 -8.30 11.80
C GLU A 202 -22.69 -7.08 11.61
N LEU A 203 -21.41 -7.22 11.97
CA LEU A 203 -20.41 -6.17 11.76
C LEU A 203 -20.00 -6.07 10.28
N LEU A 204 -19.95 -7.19 9.56
CA LEU A 204 -19.68 -7.18 8.12
C LEU A 204 -20.81 -6.49 7.34
N ASP A 205 -22.06 -6.76 7.71
CA ASP A 205 -23.24 -6.11 7.12
C ASP A 205 -23.22 -4.60 7.39
N GLY A 206 -22.96 -4.21 8.65
CA GLY A 206 -22.82 -2.80 9.02
C GLY A 206 -21.67 -2.08 8.31
N LEU A 207 -20.54 -2.76 8.09
CA LEU A 207 -19.44 -2.23 7.29
C LEU A 207 -19.86 -2.05 5.82
N ALA A 208 -20.54 -3.02 5.23
CA ALA A 208 -21.03 -2.91 3.86
C ALA A 208 -22.03 -1.77 3.69
N ASP A 209 -22.93 -1.56 4.65
CA ASP A 209 -23.85 -0.40 4.69
C ASP A 209 -23.10 0.94 4.80
N ALA A 210 -22.09 1.00 5.66
CA ALA A 210 -21.24 2.18 5.79
C ALA A 210 -20.50 2.48 4.48
N ALA A 211 -20.02 1.45 3.77
CA ALA A 211 -19.36 1.60 2.47
C ALA A 211 -20.32 2.19 1.42
N ARG A 212 -21.57 1.69 1.37
CA ARG A 212 -22.62 2.20 0.48
C ARG A 212 -22.92 3.67 0.76
N THR A 213 -23.07 4.03 2.04
CA THR A 213 -23.34 5.40 2.48
C THR A 213 -22.20 6.34 2.12
N ALA A 214 -20.96 5.93 2.40
CA ALA A 214 -19.76 6.68 2.05
C ALA A 214 -19.65 6.93 0.54
N ALA A 215 -19.95 5.90 -0.28
CA ALA A 215 -19.94 6.03 -1.73
C ALA A 215 -21.04 6.98 -2.26
N ALA A 216 -22.22 6.99 -1.64
CA ALA A 216 -23.29 7.93 -2.01
C ALA A 216 -22.88 9.38 -1.68
N LEU A 217 -22.27 9.59 -0.51
CA LEU A 217 -21.76 10.89 -0.11
C LEU A 217 -20.66 11.39 -1.07
N ASP A 218 -19.70 10.55 -1.43
CA ASP A 218 -18.66 10.91 -2.41
C ASP A 218 -19.28 11.36 -3.74
N ALA A 219 -20.26 10.61 -4.26
CA ALA A 219 -20.94 10.94 -5.51
C ALA A 219 -21.73 12.26 -5.43
N ASP A 220 -22.39 12.52 -4.30
CA ASP A 220 -23.12 13.76 -4.07
C ASP A 220 -22.18 14.96 -3.98
N MET A 221 -21.07 14.82 -3.25
CA MET A 221 -20.06 15.86 -3.10
C MET A 221 -19.36 16.16 -4.43
N GLU A 222 -19.04 15.14 -5.22
CA GLU A 222 -18.45 15.32 -6.56
C GLU A 222 -19.42 16.06 -7.49
N ARG A 223 -20.73 15.71 -7.46
CA ARG A 223 -21.75 16.42 -8.23
C ARG A 223 -21.82 17.90 -7.86
N LEU A 224 -21.82 18.21 -6.56
CA LEU A 224 -21.84 19.60 -6.07
C LEU A 224 -20.57 20.35 -6.50
N HIS A 225 -19.41 19.71 -6.43
CA HIS A 225 -18.15 20.29 -6.87
C HIS A 225 -18.19 20.67 -8.36
N ARG A 226 -18.65 19.77 -9.23
CA ARG A 226 -18.80 20.04 -10.67
C ARG A 226 -19.76 21.20 -10.95
N GLN A 227 -20.86 21.30 -10.20
CA GLN A 227 -21.82 22.41 -10.32
C GLN A 227 -21.18 23.76 -9.97
N VAL A 228 -20.36 23.81 -8.92
CA VAL A 228 -19.65 25.03 -8.52
C VAL A 228 -18.61 25.46 -9.56
N ARG A 229 -17.94 24.49 -10.20
CA ARG A 229 -16.92 24.75 -11.23
C ARG A 229 -17.45 25.01 -12.63
N GLY A 230 -18.71 24.66 -12.91
CA GLY A 230 -19.30 24.79 -14.25
C GLY A 230 -18.77 23.77 -15.26
N GLU A 231 -18.20 22.66 -14.78
CA GLU A 231 -17.58 21.63 -15.62
C GLU A 231 -18.63 20.60 -16.09
N LEU A 232 -18.62 20.28 -17.40
CA LEU A 232 -19.42 19.21 -17.99
C LEU A 232 -18.84 17.83 -17.58
N PRO A 233 -19.64 16.75 -17.60
CA PRO A 233 -19.15 15.42 -17.21
C PRO A 233 -17.94 15.00 -18.04
N ILE A 234 -16.83 14.63 -17.39
CA ILE A 234 -15.72 13.94 -18.04
C ILE A 234 -16.23 12.53 -18.36
N GLU A 235 -16.37 12.20 -19.65
CA GLU A 235 -16.62 10.82 -20.07
C GLU A 235 -15.48 9.94 -19.58
N ARG A 236 -15.80 8.84 -18.91
CA ARG A 236 -14.79 7.88 -18.45
C ARG A 236 -14.05 7.33 -19.68
N PRO A 237 -12.75 7.57 -19.84
CA PRO A 237 -11.98 6.84 -20.83
C PRO A 237 -12.02 5.36 -20.40
N PRO A 238 -12.17 4.40 -21.34
CA PRO A 238 -11.92 3.02 -20.99
C PRO A 238 -10.48 2.93 -20.48
N LEU A 239 -10.26 2.35 -19.30
CA LEU A 239 -8.93 1.91 -18.89
C LEU A 239 -8.38 1.11 -20.07
N ARG A 240 -7.27 1.57 -20.67
CA ARG A 240 -6.67 0.86 -21.81
C ARG A 240 -6.48 -0.58 -21.34
N ALA A 241 -7.13 -1.52 -22.03
CA ALA A 241 -6.81 -2.92 -21.86
C ALA A 241 -5.31 -3.03 -22.19
N LEU A 242 -4.51 -3.27 -21.15
CA LEU A 242 -3.14 -3.69 -21.38
C LEU A 242 -3.28 -5.13 -21.86
N ASP A 243 -2.96 -5.36 -23.12
CA ASP A 243 -2.83 -6.70 -23.68
C ASP A 243 -1.74 -7.41 -22.87
N VAL A 244 -2.15 -8.33 -21.99
CA VAL A 244 -1.27 -9.28 -21.29
C VAL A 244 -0.99 -10.46 -22.21
#